data_AF-A0AAU9T4U0-F1
#
_entry.id   AF-A0AAU9T4U0-F1
#
_cell.length_a   1.000
_cell.length_b   1.000
_cell.length_c   1.000
_cell.angle_alpha   90.00
_cell.angle_beta   90.00
_cell.angle_gamma   90.00
#
_symmetry.space_group_name_H-M   'P 1'
#
loop_
_entity.id
_entity.type
_entity.pdbx_description
1 polymer ?
#
loop_
_entity_poly.entity_id
_entity_poly.type
_entity_poly.pdbx_seq_one_letter_code
_entity_poly.pdbx_strand_id
1 'polypeptide(L)'
;MASKAMIESLGSLNKDSFVSLLSKLIGESKFVQNNPPELIPQEDRIVNHVLDSLRPYSTETGGGPLVINHVAYHSGRGNLIVEYPGSVPGKVLSFVGMHMDVVTANPDDWVKFYN
;
A
#
# COMPACT_ATOMS: atom_id res chain seq x y z
N MET A 1 19.55 4.12 18.25
CA MET A 1 19.35 2.67 18.04
C MET A 1 17.98 2.30 18.57
N ALA A 2 17.23 1.44 17.86
CA ALA A 2 15.97 0.90 18.36
C ALA A 2 16.21 0.10 19.67
N SER A 3 15.27 0.17 20.62
CA SER A 3 15.39 -0.59 21.86
C SER A 3 15.15 -2.09 21.60
N LYS A 4 15.76 -2.96 22.41
CA LYS A 4 15.55 -4.41 22.33
C LYS A 4 14.07 -4.79 22.41
N ALA A 5 13.32 -4.13 23.30
CA ALA A 5 11.88 -4.30 23.46
C ALA A 5 11.10 -3.89 22.20
N MET A 6 11.53 -2.85 21.48
CA MET A 6 10.91 -2.43 20.22
C MET A 6 11.17 -3.45 19.10
N ILE A 7 12.39 -4.00 19.00
CA ILE A 7 12.71 -5.07 18.05
C ILE A 7 11.91 -6.33 18.34
N GLU A 8 11.80 -6.73 19.61
CA GLU A 8 10.98 -7.87 20.03
C GLU A 8 9.50 -7.64 19.75
N SER A 9 9.01 -6.41 19.90
CA SER A 9 7.60 -6.04 19.66
C SER A 9 7.25 -5.91 18.18
N LEU A 10 8.17 -5.42 17.34
CA LEU A 10 8.01 -5.41 15.88
C LEU A 10 8.09 -6.81 15.27
N GLY A 11 8.68 -7.76 16.00
CA GLY A 11 8.97 -9.10 15.51
C GLY A 11 10.00 -9.09 14.38
N SER A 12 10.11 -10.22 13.68
CA SER A 12 10.86 -10.29 12.43
C SER A 12 10.00 -9.79 11.27
N LEU A 13 10.59 -8.96 10.40
CA LEU A 13 9.97 -8.64 9.12
C LEU A 13 9.80 -9.94 8.33
N ASN A 14 8.55 -10.28 8.00
CA ASN A 14 8.28 -11.39 7.09
C ASN A 14 8.62 -10.94 5.67
N LYS A 15 9.85 -11.27 5.25
CA LYS A 15 10.36 -10.95 3.92
C LYS A 15 9.47 -11.52 2.82
N ASP A 16 9.00 -12.75 2.98
CA ASP A 16 8.27 -13.45 1.92
C ASP A 16 6.90 -12.83 1.68
N SER A 17 6.17 -12.48 2.75
CA SER A 17 4.90 -11.77 2.61
C SER A 17 5.08 -10.37 2.02
N PHE A 18 6.13 -9.65 2.45
CA PHE A 18 6.45 -8.33 1.91
C PHE A 18 6.79 -8.39 0.41
N VAL A 19 7.70 -9.29 0.00
CA VAL A 19 8.11 -9.45 -1.40
C VAL A 19 6.94 -9.93 -2.26
N SER A 20 6.09 -10.82 -1.73
CA SER A 20 4.89 -11.28 -2.44
C SER A 20 3.92 -10.12 -2.72
N LEU A 21 3.61 -9.30 -1.70
CA LEU A 21 2.76 -8.13 -1.88
C LEU A 21 3.40 -7.14 -2.85
N LEU A 22 4.67 -6.77 -2.63
CA LEU A 22 5.39 -5.83 -3.50
C LEU A 22 5.39 -6.28 -4.97
N SER A 23 5.56 -7.58 -5.23
CA SER A 23 5.52 -8.12 -6.59
C SER A 23 4.16 -7.92 -7.26
N LYS A 24 3.06 -8.08 -6.50
CA LYS A 24 1.71 -7.78 -7.00
C LYS A 24 1.56 -6.30 -7.30
N LEU A 25 2.03 -5.42 -6.40
CA LEU A 25 1.95 -3.98 -6.58
C LEU A 25 2.74 -3.52 -7.82
N ILE A 26 3.97 -4.01 -7.99
CA ILE A 26 4.79 -3.75 -9.18
C ILE A 26 4.07 -4.25 -10.44
N GLY A 27 3.39 -5.40 -10.37
CA GLY A 27 2.60 -5.94 -11.49
C GLY A 27 1.50 -4.99 -11.98
N GLU A 28 0.98 -4.12 -11.12
CA GLU A 28 -0.03 -3.12 -11.50
C GLU A 28 0.57 -1.82 -12.07
N SER A 29 1.91 -1.66 -12.08
CA SER A 29 2.58 -0.39 -12.42
C SER A 29 2.10 0.21 -13.74
N LYS A 30 1.77 -0.62 -14.73
CA LYS A 30 1.23 -0.16 -16.02
C LYS A 30 -0.06 0.68 -15.87
N PHE A 31 -0.94 0.29 -14.94
CA PHE A 31 -2.27 0.86 -14.77
C PHE A 31 -2.33 2.02 -13.80
N VAL A 32 -1.26 2.23 -13.02
CA VAL A 32 -1.14 3.33 -12.07
C VAL A 32 -0.20 4.44 -12.58
N GLN A 33 0.23 4.39 -13.84
CA GLN A 33 0.97 5.49 -14.47
C GLN A 33 0.09 6.74 -14.56
N ASN A 34 0.66 7.89 -14.23
CA ASN A 34 0.00 9.19 -14.27
C ASN A 34 0.45 9.97 -15.51
N ASN A 35 -0.26 9.78 -16.64
CA ASN A 35 -0.03 10.50 -17.90
C ASN A 35 -1.35 10.77 -18.65
N PRO A 36 -2.21 11.65 -18.13
CA PRO A 36 -3.49 11.94 -18.76
C PRO A 36 -3.33 12.68 -20.11
N PRO A 37 -4.24 12.47 -21.08
CA PRO A 37 -5.46 11.64 -20.97
C PRO A 37 -5.25 10.14 -21.21
N GLU A 38 -4.10 9.71 -21.74
CA GLU A 38 -3.89 8.33 -22.19
C GLU A 38 -3.80 7.34 -21.02
N LEU A 39 -3.21 7.76 -19.90
CA LEU A 39 -3.04 6.97 -18.69
C LEU A 39 -3.62 7.72 -17.49
N ILE A 40 -4.84 7.35 -17.13
CA ILE A 40 -5.49 7.77 -15.88
C ILE A 40 -5.21 6.67 -14.84
N PRO A 41 -4.57 7.00 -13.70
CA PRO A 41 -4.28 6.01 -12.66
C PRO A 41 -5.53 5.27 -12.19
N GLN A 42 -5.37 3.97 -11.91
CA GLN A 42 -6.40 3.08 -11.36
C GLN A 42 -5.93 2.55 -10.00
N GLU A 43 -5.82 3.43 -9.00
CA GLU A 43 -5.30 3.12 -7.66
C GLU A 43 -6.06 1.98 -6.96
N ASP A 44 -7.33 1.74 -7.29
CA ASP A 44 -8.12 0.64 -6.73
C ASP A 44 -7.48 -0.74 -6.97
N ARG A 45 -6.73 -0.91 -8.06
CA ARG A 45 -5.98 -2.15 -8.33
C ARG A 45 -4.98 -2.47 -7.24
N ILE A 46 -4.25 -1.46 -6.80
CA ILE A 46 -3.30 -1.54 -5.70
C ILE A 46 -4.04 -1.69 -4.37
N VAL A 47 -5.06 -0.87 -4.13
CA VAL A 47 -5.84 -0.90 -2.88
C VAL A 47 -6.39 -2.29 -2.63
N ASN A 48 -6.89 -3.00 -3.65
CA ASN A 48 -7.39 -4.36 -3.51
C ASN A 48 -6.32 -5.35 -3.01
N HIS A 49 -5.08 -5.30 -3.53
CA HIS A 49 -3.99 -6.15 -3.04
C HIS A 49 -3.63 -5.86 -1.57
N VAL A 50 -3.67 -4.59 -1.17
CA VAL A 50 -3.42 -4.17 0.21
C VAL A 50 -4.58 -4.59 1.13
N LEU A 51 -5.82 -4.40 0.69
CA LEU A 51 -7.03 -4.84 1.39
C LEU A 51 -7.00 -6.34 1.66
N ASP A 52 -6.67 -7.15 0.66
CA ASP A 52 -6.57 -8.60 0.82
C ASP A 52 -5.51 -9.00 1.86
N SER A 53 -4.42 -8.23 1.94
CA SER A 53 -3.35 -8.45 2.92
C SER A 53 -3.75 -8.05 4.34
N LEU A 54 -4.60 -7.02 4.49
CA LEU A 54 -4.99 -6.45 5.79
C LEU A 54 -6.30 -7.00 6.35
N ARG A 55 -7.21 -7.48 5.51
CA ARG A 55 -8.50 -8.06 5.89
C ARG A 55 -8.42 -9.10 7.01
N PRO A 56 -7.42 -10.03 7.04
CA PRO A 56 -7.29 -10.99 8.13
C PRO A 56 -7.05 -10.37 9.51
N TYR A 57 -6.68 -9.08 9.57
CA TYR A 57 -6.38 -8.36 10.81
C TYR A 57 -7.41 -7.25 11.11
N SER A 58 -8.51 -7.20 10.35
CA SER A 58 -9.52 -6.16 10.49
C SER A 58 -10.55 -6.50 11.56
N THR A 59 -11.22 -5.46 12.06
CA THR A 59 -12.38 -5.60 12.96
C THR A 59 -13.57 -6.21 12.24
N GLU A 60 -13.73 -5.96 10.94
CA GLU A 60 -14.81 -6.49 10.10
C GLU A 60 -14.80 -8.02 10.03
N THR A 61 -13.61 -8.63 9.92
CA THR A 61 -13.47 -10.10 9.92
C THR A 61 -13.38 -10.70 11.33
N GLY A 62 -13.29 -9.86 12.36
CA GLY A 62 -13.00 -10.27 13.73
C GLY A 62 -11.56 -10.77 13.95
N GLY A 63 -10.68 -10.61 12.95
CA GLY A 63 -9.32 -11.14 12.98
C GLY A 63 -8.29 -10.22 13.66
N GLY A 64 -8.63 -8.95 13.88
CA GLY A 64 -7.75 -8.02 14.60
C GLY A 64 -8.34 -6.63 14.81
N PRO A 65 -7.50 -5.68 15.27
CA PRO A 65 -7.97 -4.35 15.68
C PRO A 65 -8.02 -3.33 14.53
N LEU A 66 -7.63 -3.68 13.30
CA LEU A 66 -7.54 -2.70 12.23
C LEU A 66 -8.93 -2.24 11.79
N VAL A 67 -9.15 -0.92 11.82
CA VAL A 67 -10.30 -0.29 11.17
C VAL A 67 -9.85 0.18 9.80
N ILE A 68 -10.50 -0.34 8.76
CA ILE A 68 -10.08 -0.14 7.37
C ILE A 68 -11.19 0.58 6.61
N ASN A 69 -10.86 1.72 6.00
CA ASN A 69 -11.79 2.53 5.22
C ASN A 69 -11.25 2.73 3.80
N HIS A 70 -12.01 2.32 2.79
CA HIS A 70 -11.73 2.59 1.38
C HIS A 70 -12.58 3.78 0.92
N VAL A 71 -11.93 4.87 0.52
CA VAL A 71 -12.58 6.14 0.17
C VAL A 71 -12.20 6.55 -1.24
N ALA A 72 -13.17 6.66 -2.15
CA ALA A 72 -12.97 7.07 -3.53
C ALA A 72 -13.70 8.38 -3.84
N TYR A 73 -13.00 9.34 -4.43
CA TYR A 73 -13.58 10.59 -4.95
C TYR A 73 -13.78 10.55 -6.47
N HIS A 74 -13.09 9.61 -7.14
CA HIS A 74 -13.24 9.29 -8.55
C HIS A 74 -13.24 7.77 -8.70
N SER A 75 -14.07 7.25 -9.61
CA SER A 75 -14.13 5.81 -9.87
C SER A 75 -12.75 5.26 -10.26
N GLY A 76 -12.34 4.15 -9.65
CA GLY A 76 -11.04 3.51 -9.88
C GLY A 76 -9.87 4.12 -9.10
N ARG A 77 -10.06 5.24 -8.41
CA ARG A 77 -9.00 6.03 -7.76
C ARG A 77 -9.17 6.14 -6.25
N GLY A 78 -9.38 5.01 -5.59
CA GLY A 78 -9.61 4.97 -4.15
C GLY A 78 -8.35 5.19 -3.32
N ASN A 79 -8.59 5.67 -2.11
CA ASN A 79 -7.62 5.83 -1.03
C ASN A 79 -7.92 4.77 0.03
N LEU A 80 -6.88 4.23 0.64
CA LEU A 80 -7.01 3.31 1.75
C LEU A 80 -6.54 3.97 3.05
N ILE A 81 -7.45 4.10 4.01
CA ILE A 81 -7.17 4.62 5.34
C ILE A 81 -7.21 3.42 6.30
N VAL A 82 -6.10 3.19 6.99
CA VAL A 82 -5.95 2.08 7.94
C VAL A 82 -5.65 2.68 9.31
N GLU A 83 -6.52 2.40 10.27
CA GLU A 83 -6.40 2.87 11.63
C GLU A 83 -6.09 1.71 12.55
N TYR A 84 -5.05 1.87 13.37
CA TYR A 84 -4.77 1.00 14.51
C TYR A 84 -5.11 1.78 15.80
N PRO A 85 -6.14 1.36 16.56
CA PRO A 85 -6.58 2.08 17.75
C PRO A 85 -5.47 2.23 18.80
N GLY A 86 -5.13 3.47 19.12
CA GLY A 86 -4.21 3.78 20.22
C GLY A 86 -4.89 3.65 21.59
N SER A 87 -4.08 3.55 22.64
CA SER A 87 -4.57 3.45 24.03
C SER A 87 -4.90 4.81 24.67
N VAL A 88 -4.49 5.92 24.06
CA VAL A 88 -4.71 7.28 24.59
C VAL A 88 -5.70 8.04 23.70
N PRO A 89 -6.89 8.41 24.22
CA PRO A 89 -7.88 9.17 23.47
C PRO A 89 -7.35 10.51 22.96
N GLY A 90 -7.71 10.89 21.73
CA GLY A 90 -7.37 12.18 21.14
C GLY A 90 -5.90 12.37 20.75
N LYS A 91 -5.06 11.33 20.83
CA LYS A 91 -3.69 11.34 20.32
C LYS A 91 -3.61 10.53 19.04
N VAL A 92 -3.15 11.16 17.97
CA VAL A 92 -3.05 10.56 16.64
C VAL A 92 -1.63 10.72 16.13
N LEU A 93 -1.04 9.62 15.66
CA LEU A 93 0.14 9.60 14.81
C LEU A 93 -0.32 9.12 13.43
N SER A 94 -0.01 9.88 12.39
CA SER A 94 -0.39 9.53 11.03
C SER A 94 0.83 9.47 10.13
N PHE A 95 0.88 8.43 9.30
CA PHE A 95 1.82 8.31 8.20
C PHE A 95 1.05 8.64 6.91
N VAL A 96 1.30 9.81 6.36
CA VAL A 96 0.62 10.33 5.17
C VAL A 96 1.61 10.43 4.02
N GLY A 97 1.20 10.06 2.80
CA GLY A 97 2.02 10.24 1.59
C GLY A 97 2.49 8.95 0.93
N MET A 98 1.93 7.79 1.29
CA MET A 98 2.11 6.54 0.53
C MET A 98 1.25 6.59 -0.74
N HIS A 99 1.70 7.38 -1.73
CA HIS A 99 1.03 7.46 -3.02
C HIS A 99 1.36 6.21 -3.86
N MET A 100 0.38 5.77 -4.65
CA MET A 100 0.45 4.51 -5.40
C MET A 100 0.50 4.74 -6.91
N ASP A 101 0.28 5.97 -7.36
CA ASP A 101 0.53 6.36 -8.74
C ASP A 101 2.02 6.45 -9.01
N VAL A 102 2.40 6.11 -10.25
CA VAL A 102 3.80 6.13 -10.71
C VAL A 102 3.93 7.06 -11.90
N VAL A 103 5.16 7.52 -12.15
CA VAL A 103 5.48 8.28 -13.35
C VAL A 103 5.40 7.40 -14.59
N THR A 104 5.27 8.04 -15.75
CA THR A 104 5.18 7.34 -17.04
C THR A 104 6.46 6.54 -17.30
N ALA A 105 6.30 5.29 -17.71
CA ALA A 105 7.36 4.43 -18.20
C ALA A 105 7.16 4.22 -19.70
N ASN A 106 8.08 4.79 -20.50
CA ASN A 106 8.12 4.61 -21.95
C ASN A 106 9.16 3.54 -22.32
N PRO A 107 8.76 2.37 -22.84
CA PRO A 107 9.69 1.32 -23.24
C PRO A 107 10.68 1.73 -24.33
N ASP A 108 10.33 2.72 -25.16
CA ASP A 108 11.19 3.19 -26.24
C ASP A 108 12.44 3.92 -25.73
N ASP A 109 12.39 4.43 -24.49
CA ASP A 109 13.52 5.13 -23.84
C ASP A 109 14.47 4.17 -23.08
N TRP A 110 14.19 2.85 -23.10
CA TRP A 110 14.96 1.89 -22.31
C TRP A 110 16.30 1.54 -22.98
N VAL A 111 17.40 1.89 -22.32
CA VAL A 111 18.75 1.48 -22.73
C VAL A 111 19.01 0.04 -22.28
N LYS A 112 19.27 -0.85 -23.24
CA LYS A 112 19.71 -2.22 -22.95
C LYS A 112 21.22 -2.26 -22.84
N PHE A 113 21.73 -2.53 -21.64
CA PHE A 113 23.13 -2.88 -21.45
C PHE A 113 23.28 -4.38 -21.68
N TYR A 114 23.88 -4.75 -22.80
CA TYR A 114 24.31 -6.13 -23.05
C TYR A 114 25.74 -6.29 -22.52
N ASN A 115 25.95 -7.26 -21.63
CA ASN A 115 27.28 -7.73 -21.21
C ASN A 115 27.76 -8.84 -22.12
#